data_AF-A0A944NYI0-F1
#
_entry.id   AF-A0A944NYI0-F1
#
_cell.length_a   1.000
_cell.length_b   1.000
_cell.length_c   1.000
_cell.angle_alpha   90.00
_cell.angle_beta   90.00
_cell.angle_gamma   90.00
#
_symmetry.space_group_name_H-M   'P 1'
#
loop_
_entity.id
_entity.type
_entity.pdbx_description
1 polymer ?
#
loop_
_entity_poly.entity_id
_entity_poly.type
_entity_poly.pdbx_seq_one_letter_code
_entity_poly.pdbx_strand_id
1 'polypeptide(L)'
;MNVKSRAFAGAVVGAAALSLTVMAPIASADPAPGDYRVLAGVGSDTTQDVLNGLGDSIDGGTLIASYDAITDPVDTDIKTRANGCALTRPNGSSAGIAALNQDIDSGAGCLDFARSSRSFQTAGDDLTWIPFASDKLKVAVRGDSALAGVNFSDTTLKAIYECTVTQVNGVSVTPLIPQSGSGTRSFFLSSIGNPTLGSCVQTMQEHDGRALDTAGDLAPYSVAKYASQTGGLIPDNHGATVLNTINGGEYSRDVYNVVETARLGDADIADTFVGPDSKVCQDTATITDYGFGTVTDCGSTEITGES
;
A
#
# COMPACT_ATOMS: atom_id res chain seq x y z
N MET A 1 26.60 -4.70 53.40
CA MET A 1 25.16 -4.56 53.11
C MET A 1 24.94 -3.31 52.27
N ASN A 2 24.55 -3.53 51.02
CA ASN A 2 23.85 -2.71 50.03
C ASN A 2 24.16 -1.21 49.87
N VAL A 3 24.92 -0.96 48.80
CA VAL A 3 24.88 0.25 47.98
C VAL A 3 23.54 0.26 47.21
N LYS A 4 22.74 1.33 47.31
CA LYS A 4 21.54 1.51 46.46
C LYS A 4 21.85 2.47 45.31
N SER A 5 21.73 1.96 44.10
CA SER A 5 21.86 2.67 42.84
C SER A 5 20.49 2.85 42.19
N ARG A 6 20.23 4.10 41.75
CA ARG A 6 19.53 4.57 40.53
C ARG A 6 18.18 3.96 40.11
N ALA A 7 17.23 4.84 39.77
CA ALA A 7 16.58 4.85 38.45
C ALA A 7 15.74 6.13 38.24
N PHE A 8 15.96 6.75 37.08
CA PHE A 8 15.26 7.93 36.56
C PHE A 8 14.02 7.43 35.81
N ALA A 9 12.84 7.97 36.11
CA ALA A 9 11.59 7.59 35.45
C ALA A 9 11.44 8.35 34.12
N GLY A 10 11.49 7.61 33.00
CA GLY A 10 11.02 8.07 31.69
C GLY A 10 9.59 7.59 31.46
N ALA A 11 8.69 8.51 31.11
CA ALA A 11 7.29 8.24 30.89
C ALA A 11 7.07 7.44 29.60
N VAL A 12 6.48 6.25 29.73
CA VAL A 12 5.85 5.49 28.64
C VAL A 12 4.40 5.96 28.57
N VAL A 13 4.01 6.65 27.50
CA VAL A 13 2.60 6.85 27.15
C VAL A 13 2.16 5.58 26.44
N GLY A 14 1.36 4.77 27.13
CA GLY A 14 0.85 3.50 26.65
C GLY A 14 -0.68 3.47 26.59
N ALA A 15 -1.15 2.59 25.70
CA ALA A 15 -2.47 1.97 25.61
C ALA A 15 -3.63 2.84 25.10
N ALA A 16 -3.82 2.84 23.77
CA ALA A 16 -5.15 2.94 23.19
C ALA A 16 -5.91 1.64 23.51
N ALA A 17 -7.12 1.77 24.04
CA ALA A 17 -7.99 0.65 24.40
C ALA A 17 -8.51 -0.05 23.13
N LEU A 18 -8.09 -1.29 22.90
CA LEU A 18 -8.73 -2.18 21.93
C LEU A 18 -10.08 -2.62 22.48
N SER A 19 -11.15 -2.00 21.97
CA SER A 19 -12.53 -2.47 22.14
C SER A 19 -12.73 -3.82 21.46
N LEU A 20 -13.51 -4.71 22.11
CA LEU A 20 -13.88 -6.02 21.61
C LEU A 20 -14.34 -5.95 20.14
N THR A 21 -13.60 -6.61 19.26
CA THR A 21 -13.88 -6.70 17.83
C THR A 21 -15.00 -7.70 17.58
N VAL A 22 -16.09 -7.22 16.98
CA VAL A 22 -16.87 -8.06 16.07
C VAL A 22 -15.88 -8.44 14.97
N MET A 23 -15.65 -9.74 14.75
CA MET A 23 -14.90 -10.19 13.58
C MET A 23 -15.70 -9.81 12.34
N ALA A 24 -15.41 -8.64 11.78
CA ALA A 24 -15.84 -8.31 10.44
C ALA A 24 -15.30 -9.41 9.50
N PRO A 25 -16.07 -9.83 8.48
CA PRO A 25 -15.53 -10.73 7.48
C PRO A 25 -14.25 -10.10 6.91
N ILE A 26 -13.20 -10.92 6.81
CA ILE A 26 -11.96 -10.53 6.13
C ILE A 26 -12.36 -10.16 4.70
N ALA A 27 -11.98 -8.96 4.24
CA ALA A 27 -12.30 -8.52 2.89
C ALA A 27 -11.76 -9.52 1.87
N SER A 28 -12.57 -9.80 0.85
CA SER A 28 -12.22 -10.79 -0.18
C SER A 28 -11.19 -10.20 -1.14
N ALA A 29 -10.26 -11.02 -1.59
CA ALA A 29 -9.18 -10.62 -2.49
C ALA A 29 -9.69 -10.21 -3.89
N ASP A 30 -10.79 -10.80 -4.32
CA ASP A 30 -11.51 -10.44 -5.53
C ASP A 30 -13.02 -10.54 -5.22
N PRO A 31 -13.90 -9.87 -5.98
CA PRO A 31 -15.32 -10.20 -5.98
C PRO A 31 -15.55 -11.71 -6.19
N ALA A 32 -16.59 -12.27 -5.59
CA ALA A 32 -16.88 -13.69 -5.69
C ALA A 32 -17.02 -14.12 -7.18
N PRO A 33 -16.63 -15.34 -7.57
CA PRO A 33 -16.76 -15.78 -8.96
C PRO A 33 -18.18 -15.60 -9.51
N GLY A 34 -18.31 -14.81 -10.58
CA GLY A 34 -19.60 -14.46 -11.19
C GLY A 34 -20.23 -13.16 -10.69
N ASP A 35 -19.66 -12.55 -9.64
CA ASP A 35 -19.98 -11.19 -9.19
C ASP A 35 -19.08 -10.20 -9.94
N TYR A 36 -19.67 -9.48 -10.89
CA TYR A 36 -18.98 -8.44 -11.64
C TYR A 36 -19.63 -7.11 -11.28
N ARG A 37 -18.96 -6.36 -10.39
CA ARG A 37 -19.40 -5.05 -9.93
C ARG A 37 -19.19 -4.00 -11.03
N VAL A 38 -19.84 -2.85 -10.87
CA VAL A 38 -19.91 -1.80 -11.91
C VAL A 38 -18.53 -1.30 -12.32
N LEU A 39 -17.68 -0.96 -11.35
CA LEU A 39 -16.34 -0.43 -11.57
C LEU A 39 -15.29 -1.49 -11.22
N ALA A 40 -14.46 -1.88 -12.18
CA ALA A 40 -13.36 -2.81 -11.94
C ALA A 40 -12.01 -2.09 -11.87
N GLY A 41 -11.20 -2.43 -10.87
CA GLY A 41 -9.85 -1.89 -10.74
C GLY A 41 -8.82 -2.85 -10.18
N VAL A 42 -7.56 -2.53 -10.46
CA VAL A 42 -6.37 -3.37 -10.27
C VAL A 42 -5.16 -2.53 -9.82
N GLY A 43 -4.03 -3.16 -9.49
CA GLY A 43 -2.75 -2.46 -9.37
C GLY A 43 -2.10 -2.55 -8.00
N SER A 44 -2.11 -1.45 -7.24
CA SER A 44 -1.40 -1.33 -5.95
C SER A 44 -1.81 -2.38 -4.92
N ASP A 45 -0.84 -3.18 -4.45
CA ASP A 45 -0.99 -4.06 -3.27
C ASP A 45 -1.23 -3.27 -1.98
N THR A 46 -0.60 -2.09 -1.88
CA THR A 46 -0.70 -1.25 -0.68
C THR A 46 -2.15 -0.89 -0.36
N THR A 47 -2.96 -0.66 -1.39
CA THR A 47 -4.32 -0.12 -1.26
C THR A 47 -5.39 -1.12 -1.66
N GLN A 48 -5.05 -2.37 -2.02
CA GLN A 48 -6.03 -3.35 -2.46
C GLN A 48 -7.08 -3.61 -1.37
N ASP A 49 -6.61 -3.80 -0.13
CA ASP A 49 -7.48 -4.21 0.97
C ASP A 49 -8.47 -3.13 1.38
N VAL A 50 -8.03 -1.86 1.47
CA VAL A 50 -8.92 -0.75 1.79
C VAL A 50 -9.94 -0.53 0.66
N LEU A 51 -9.57 -0.76 -0.61
CA LEU A 51 -10.51 -0.70 -1.72
C LEU A 51 -11.45 -1.92 -1.78
N ASN A 52 -11.03 -3.09 -1.28
CA ASN A 52 -11.92 -4.23 -1.10
C ASN A 52 -12.97 -3.91 -0.01
N GLY A 53 -12.52 -3.37 1.13
CA GLY A 53 -13.40 -2.90 2.21
C GLY A 53 -14.39 -1.83 1.75
N LEU A 54 -13.91 -0.81 1.02
CA LEU A 54 -14.77 0.22 0.41
C LEU A 54 -15.74 -0.38 -0.61
N GLY A 55 -15.29 -1.37 -1.38
CA GLY A 55 -16.15 -2.06 -2.33
C GLY A 55 -17.26 -2.86 -1.67
N ASP A 56 -17.03 -3.40 -0.46
CA ASP A 56 -18.03 -4.12 0.32
C ASP A 56 -19.00 -3.16 1.06
N SER A 57 -18.53 -1.99 1.51
CA SER A 57 -19.36 -1.02 2.25
C SER A 57 -20.24 -0.16 1.33
N ILE A 58 -19.72 0.26 0.17
CA ILE A 58 -20.38 1.19 -0.72
C ILE A 58 -21.44 0.46 -1.56
N ASP A 59 -22.64 1.04 -1.62
CA ASP A 59 -23.80 0.52 -2.35
C ASP A 59 -24.14 -0.95 -2.04
N GLY A 60 -23.82 -1.42 -0.83
CA GLY A 60 -24.07 -2.80 -0.43
C GLY A 60 -23.29 -3.83 -1.24
N GLY A 61 -22.11 -3.47 -1.74
CA GLY A 61 -21.21 -4.42 -2.39
C GLY A 61 -21.28 -4.46 -3.91
N THR A 62 -22.00 -3.56 -4.57
CA THR A 62 -22.28 -3.70 -6.03
C THR A 62 -21.49 -2.75 -6.92
N LEU A 63 -20.86 -1.72 -6.35
CA LEU A 63 -20.23 -0.64 -7.13
C LEU A 63 -18.77 -0.94 -7.47
N ILE A 64 -17.91 -1.15 -6.47
CA ILE A 64 -16.46 -1.25 -6.68
C ILE A 64 -15.99 -2.70 -6.58
N ALA A 65 -15.48 -3.24 -7.67
CA ALA A 65 -14.70 -4.47 -7.75
C ALA A 65 -13.20 -4.12 -7.75
N SER A 66 -12.59 -4.28 -6.58
CA SER A 66 -11.14 -4.17 -6.42
C SER A 66 -10.55 -5.58 -6.51
N TYR A 67 -9.81 -5.85 -7.59
CA TYR A 67 -9.11 -7.13 -7.78
C TYR A 67 -7.70 -7.01 -7.23
N ASP A 68 -7.31 -7.90 -6.33
CA ASP A 68 -6.03 -7.83 -5.63
C ASP A 68 -4.81 -7.85 -6.56
N ALA A 69 -3.71 -7.26 -6.12
CA ALA A 69 -2.43 -7.28 -6.84
C ALA A 69 -1.77 -8.66 -6.77
N ILE A 70 -2.01 -9.38 -5.68
CA ILE A 70 -1.52 -10.73 -5.40
C ILE A 70 -2.47 -11.41 -4.42
N THR A 71 -2.55 -12.74 -4.51
CA THR A 71 -3.34 -13.58 -3.60
C THR A 71 -2.45 -14.62 -2.92
N ASP A 72 -2.93 -15.20 -1.83
CA ASP A 72 -2.31 -16.35 -1.17
C ASP A 72 -3.37 -17.45 -0.96
N PRO A 73 -3.32 -18.59 -1.70
CA PRO A 73 -2.30 -18.95 -2.70
C PRO A 73 -2.35 -18.06 -3.95
N VAL A 74 -1.23 -17.99 -4.67
CA VAL A 74 -1.08 -17.13 -5.85
C VAL A 74 -2.01 -17.58 -6.98
N ASP A 75 -2.87 -16.65 -7.41
CA ASP A 75 -3.65 -16.69 -8.64
C ASP A 75 -3.13 -15.62 -9.59
N THR A 76 -2.68 -16.05 -10.77
CA THR A 76 -2.04 -15.17 -11.76
C THR A 76 -3.03 -14.46 -12.66
N ASP A 77 -4.30 -14.88 -12.68
CA ASP A 77 -5.28 -14.35 -13.63
C ASP A 77 -6.51 -13.80 -12.89
N ILE A 78 -7.17 -12.84 -13.51
CA ILE A 78 -8.44 -12.28 -13.06
C ILE A 78 -9.41 -12.18 -14.22
N LYS A 79 -10.70 -12.08 -13.89
CA LYS A 79 -11.76 -11.83 -14.85
C LYS A 79 -12.68 -10.71 -14.35
N THR A 80 -12.70 -9.59 -15.05
CA THR A 80 -13.34 -8.35 -14.55
C THR A 80 -14.75 -8.13 -15.08
N ARG A 81 -15.16 -8.88 -16.11
CA ARG A 81 -16.50 -8.80 -16.73
C ARG A 81 -17.07 -10.18 -17.00
N ALA A 82 -18.39 -10.29 -17.09
CA ALA A 82 -19.07 -11.55 -17.42
C ALA A 82 -18.62 -12.14 -18.77
N ASN A 83 -18.46 -11.26 -19.77
CA ASN A 83 -18.03 -11.61 -21.12
C ASN A 83 -16.65 -11.01 -21.40
N GLY A 84 -15.70 -11.83 -21.87
CA GLY A 84 -14.34 -11.37 -22.13
C GLY A 84 -13.56 -11.00 -20.86
N CYS A 85 -12.64 -10.05 -20.99
CA CYS A 85 -11.88 -9.41 -19.90
C CYS A 85 -11.22 -10.37 -18.91
N ALA A 86 -10.58 -11.41 -19.45
CA ALA A 86 -9.60 -12.20 -18.71
C ALA A 86 -8.21 -11.57 -18.94
N LEU A 87 -7.50 -11.28 -17.86
CA LEU A 87 -6.19 -10.66 -17.91
C LEU A 87 -5.29 -11.24 -16.81
N THR A 88 -3.98 -11.19 -17.05
CA THR A 88 -2.99 -11.46 -16.00
C THR A 88 -3.09 -10.39 -14.93
N ARG A 89 -3.13 -10.81 -13.66
CA ARG A 89 -3.27 -9.97 -12.47
C ARG A 89 -2.15 -8.90 -12.42
N PRO A 90 -2.48 -7.60 -12.49
CA PRO A 90 -1.49 -6.55 -12.40
C PRO A 90 -0.98 -6.38 -10.97
N ASN A 91 0.27 -6.80 -10.72
CA ASN A 91 0.90 -6.69 -9.40
C ASN A 91 1.72 -5.39 -9.26
N GLY A 92 1.15 -4.41 -8.56
CA GLY A 92 1.80 -3.14 -8.23
C GLY A 92 1.23 -1.95 -9.01
N SER A 93 1.51 -0.74 -8.52
CA SER A 93 0.93 0.50 -9.07
C SER A 93 1.27 0.72 -10.55
N SER A 94 2.52 0.48 -10.96
CA SER A 94 2.90 0.64 -12.37
C SER A 94 2.26 -0.41 -13.27
N ALA A 95 2.09 -1.65 -12.79
CA ALA A 95 1.44 -2.70 -13.56
C ALA A 95 -0.05 -2.42 -13.75
N GLY A 96 -0.75 -1.97 -12.70
CA GLY A 96 -2.17 -1.62 -12.78
C GLY A 96 -2.45 -0.46 -13.74
N ILE A 97 -1.61 0.58 -13.68
CA ILE A 97 -1.71 1.72 -14.58
C ILE A 97 -1.41 1.31 -16.03
N ALA A 98 -0.37 0.52 -16.26
CA ALA A 98 -0.07 0.02 -17.61
C ALA A 98 -1.22 -0.82 -18.18
N ALA A 99 -1.88 -1.63 -17.34
CA ALA A 99 -3.06 -2.38 -17.73
C ALA A 99 -4.26 -1.46 -18.07
N LEU A 100 -4.46 -0.38 -17.31
CA LEU A 100 -5.50 0.60 -17.59
C LEU A 100 -5.25 1.34 -18.91
N ASN A 101 -4.02 1.83 -19.17
CA ASN A 101 -3.69 2.48 -20.45
C ASN A 101 -3.89 1.53 -21.63
N GLN A 102 -3.47 0.26 -21.48
CA GLN A 102 -3.71 -0.74 -22.52
C GLN A 102 -5.21 -0.98 -22.77
N ASP A 103 -6.03 -0.98 -21.73
CA ASP A 103 -7.49 -1.12 -21.84
C ASP A 103 -8.11 0.07 -22.58
N ILE A 104 -7.66 1.30 -22.26
CA ILE A 104 -8.06 2.55 -22.92
C ILE A 104 -7.66 2.54 -24.40
N ASP A 105 -6.39 2.28 -24.70
CA ASP A 105 -5.85 2.26 -26.07
C ASP A 105 -6.56 1.26 -26.97
N SER A 106 -6.92 0.10 -26.40
CA SER A 106 -7.63 -0.94 -27.13
C SER A 106 -9.14 -0.76 -27.17
N GLY A 107 -9.70 0.14 -26.34
CA GLY A 107 -11.13 0.33 -26.17
C GLY A 107 -11.86 -0.90 -25.65
N ALA A 108 -11.18 -1.74 -24.85
CA ALA A 108 -11.72 -3.03 -24.41
C ALA A 108 -12.75 -2.90 -23.27
N GLY A 109 -12.65 -1.88 -22.42
CA GLY A 109 -13.61 -1.60 -21.34
C GLY A 109 -13.57 -2.63 -20.22
N CYS A 110 -12.43 -3.28 -20.01
CA CYS A 110 -12.21 -4.28 -18.99
C CYS A 110 -11.81 -3.67 -17.64
N LEU A 111 -11.30 -2.44 -17.61
CA LEU A 111 -10.88 -1.75 -16.40
C LEU A 111 -11.43 -0.33 -16.37
N ASP A 112 -11.85 0.13 -15.19
CA ASP A 112 -12.36 1.49 -14.98
C ASP A 112 -11.38 2.36 -14.19
N PHE A 113 -10.56 1.75 -13.35
CA PHE A 113 -9.56 2.46 -12.56
C PHE A 113 -8.35 1.58 -12.24
N ALA A 114 -7.24 2.25 -11.92
CA ALA A 114 -6.05 1.63 -11.34
C ALA A 114 -5.80 2.21 -9.95
N ARG A 115 -5.34 1.36 -9.02
CA ARG A 115 -4.94 1.77 -7.68
C ARG A 115 -3.46 2.10 -7.64
N SER A 116 -3.07 3.20 -6.99
CA SER A 116 -1.68 3.65 -6.98
C SER A 116 -1.20 4.16 -5.63
N SER A 117 0.00 3.72 -5.22
CA SER A 117 0.74 4.24 -4.07
C SER A 117 2.12 4.81 -4.46
N ARG A 118 2.38 4.97 -5.76
CA ARG A 118 3.52 5.75 -6.27
C ARG A 118 3.14 7.22 -6.41
N SER A 119 4.16 8.07 -6.49
CA SER A 119 3.99 9.45 -6.97
C SER A 119 3.45 9.45 -8.40
N PHE A 120 2.54 10.38 -8.67
CA PHE A 120 2.01 10.63 -10.01
C PHE A 120 3.11 11.15 -10.95
N GLN A 121 2.95 10.92 -12.25
CA GLN A 121 3.76 11.54 -13.29
C GLN A 121 2.91 12.55 -14.04
N THR A 122 3.37 13.79 -14.17
CA THR A 122 2.59 14.90 -14.77
C THR A 122 2.80 15.04 -16.29
N ALA A 123 3.41 14.04 -16.94
CA ALA A 123 3.62 14.07 -18.38
C ALA A 123 2.44 13.40 -19.07
N GLY A 124 1.70 14.11 -19.92
CA GLY A 124 0.44 13.63 -20.51
C GLY A 124 -0.80 14.11 -19.73
N ASP A 125 -1.98 13.80 -20.25
CA ASP A 125 -3.28 14.15 -19.65
C ASP A 125 -4.33 13.04 -19.79
N ASP A 126 -3.94 11.83 -20.20
CA ASP A 126 -4.87 10.73 -20.45
C ASP A 126 -5.45 10.16 -19.14
N LEU A 127 -4.70 10.22 -18.03
CA LEU A 127 -5.17 9.79 -16.72
C LEU A 127 -5.31 10.94 -15.72
N THR A 128 -6.30 10.80 -14.83
CA THR A 128 -6.49 11.64 -13.65
C THR A 128 -6.20 10.83 -12.39
N TRP A 129 -5.37 11.38 -11.51
CA TRP A 129 -4.94 10.77 -10.26
C TRP A 129 -5.73 11.36 -9.10
N ILE A 130 -6.73 10.64 -8.64
CA ILE A 130 -7.67 11.12 -7.62
C ILE A 130 -7.20 10.66 -6.24
N PRO A 131 -6.69 11.56 -5.37
CA PRO A 131 -6.28 11.18 -4.03
C PRO A 131 -7.52 10.80 -3.21
N PHE A 132 -7.41 9.74 -2.41
CA PHE A 132 -8.51 9.30 -1.55
C PHE A 132 -8.12 9.11 -0.08
N ALA A 133 -6.84 8.81 0.17
CA ALA A 133 -6.33 8.58 1.51
C ALA A 133 -4.83 8.86 1.57
N SER A 134 -4.26 8.85 2.78
CA SER A 134 -2.82 8.92 3.02
C SER A 134 -2.31 7.65 3.70
N ASP A 135 -1.14 7.21 3.26
CA ASP A 135 -0.39 6.09 3.83
C ASP A 135 0.87 6.61 4.50
N LYS A 136 1.32 5.89 5.53
CA LYS A 136 2.61 6.11 6.17
C LYS A 136 3.55 4.97 5.84
N LEU A 137 4.83 5.28 5.66
CA LEU A 137 5.84 4.28 5.35
C LEU A 137 6.95 4.24 6.41
N LYS A 138 7.25 3.04 6.89
CA LYS A 138 8.33 2.73 7.84
C LYS A 138 9.23 1.61 7.30
N VAL A 139 10.27 1.27 8.06
CA VAL A 139 11.13 0.12 7.76
C VAL A 139 10.74 -1.05 8.65
N ALA A 140 10.31 -2.14 8.07
CA ALA A 140 10.13 -3.41 8.77
C ALA A 140 11.50 -4.07 9.00
N VAL A 141 11.68 -4.65 10.18
CA VAL A 141 12.80 -5.53 10.56
C VAL A 141 12.22 -6.70 11.36
N ARG A 142 13.00 -7.76 11.60
CA ARG A 142 12.58 -8.79 12.55
C ARG A 142 12.56 -8.27 13.99
N GLY A 143 11.50 -8.60 14.74
CA GLY A 143 11.34 -8.21 16.13
C GLY A 143 12.33 -8.86 17.11
N ASP A 144 12.94 -10.00 16.73
CA ASP A 144 13.97 -10.70 17.50
C ASP A 144 15.41 -10.26 17.14
N SER A 145 15.57 -9.31 16.21
CA SER A 145 16.86 -8.78 15.79
C SER A 145 17.32 -7.59 16.65
N ALA A 146 18.63 -7.38 16.75
CA ALA A 146 19.20 -6.14 17.31
C ALA A 146 19.01 -4.91 16.42
N LEU A 147 18.38 -5.08 15.24
CA LEU A 147 17.84 -3.98 14.44
C LEU A 147 16.51 -3.45 15.00
N ALA A 148 15.75 -4.22 15.79
CA ALA A 148 14.47 -3.77 16.33
C ALA A 148 14.64 -2.51 17.20
N GLY A 149 13.82 -1.49 16.94
CA GLY A 149 13.86 -0.20 17.64
C GLY A 149 14.96 0.76 17.17
N VAL A 150 15.75 0.40 16.15
CA VAL A 150 16.67 1.33 15.50
C VAL A 150 15.90 2.45 14.82
N ASN A 151 16.27 3.70 15.10
CA ASN A 151 15.83 4.85 14.31
C ASN A 151 16.77 5.02 13.11
N PHE A 152 16.31 4.66 11.92
CA PHE A 152 17.11 4.83 10.71
C PHE A 152 17.10 6.27 10.24
N SER A 153 18.16 6.71 9.56
CA SER A 153 18.18 8.00 8.85
C SER A 153 18.15 7.77 7.34
N ASP A 154 17.72 8.78 6.57
CA ASP A 154 17.70 8.70 5.10
C ASP A 154 19.08 8.33 4.54
N THR A 155 20.14 8.93 5.09
CA THR A 155 21.52 8.68 4.64
C THR A 155 21.98 7.26 4.98
N THR A 156 21.59 6.73 6.15
CA THR A 156 21.87 5.34 6.52
C THR A 156 21.13 4.37 5.61
N LEU A 157 19.84 4.58 5.38
CA LEU A 157 19.05 3.72 4.47
C LEU A 157 19.61 3.78 3.05
N LYS A 158 19.90 4.98 2.53
CA LYS A 158 20.57 5.13 1.24
C LYS A 158 21.85 4.30 1.17
N ALA A 159 22.74 4.44 2.15
CA ALA A 159 24.00 3.71 2.18
C ALA A 159 23.83 2.18 2.31
N ILE A 160 22.80 1.72 3.03
CA ILE A 160 22.45 0.29 3.11
C ILE A 160 22.02 -0.23 1.73
N TYR A 161 21.10 0.47 1.05
CA TYR A 161 20.62 0.06 -0.28
C TYR A 161 21.67 0.24 -1.39
N GLU A 162 22.68 1.10 -1.20
CA GLU A 162 23.89 1.17 -2.05
C GLU A 162 24.94 0.10 -1.67
N CYS A 163 24.69 -0.70 -0.64
CA CYS A 163 25.58 -1.72 -0.09
C CYS A 163 26.93 -1.17 0.42
N THR A 164 26.97 0.11 0.79
CA THR A 164 28.16 0.75 1.38
C THR A 164 28.14 0.66 2.91
N VAL A 165 26.96 0.58 3.52
CA VAL A 165 26.77 0.18 4.91
C VAL A 165 26.22 -1.25 4.94
N THR A 166 27.03 -2.18 5.44
CA THR A 166 26.70 -3.61 5.47
C THR A 166 26.42 -4.14 6.87
N GLN A 167 26.55 -3.30 7.90
CA GLN A 167 26.21 -3.64 9.28
C GLN A 167 25.57 -2.47 10.02
N VAL A 168 24.58 -2.77 10.87
CA VAL A 168 23.96 -1.83 11.82
C VAL A 168 23.82 -2.54 13.16
N ASN A 169 24.24 -1.90 14.25
CA ASN A 169 24.25 -2.50 15.60
C ASN A 169 24.94 -3.89 15.68
N GLY A 170 25.97 -4.12 14.86
CA GLY A 170 26.68 -5.40 14.80
C GLY A 170 25.94 -6.53 14.08
N VAL A 171 24.80 -6.23 13.46
CA VAL A 171 24.04 -7.16 12.60
C VAL A 171 24.37 -6.85 11.14
N SER A 172 24.77 -7.86 10.38
CA SER A 172 24.88 -7.75 8.91
C SER A 172 23.51 -7.49 8.31
N VAL A 173 23.35 -6.38 7.59
CA VAL A 173 22.07 -5.99 6.99
C VAL A 173 21.90 -6.62 5.61
N THR A 174 20.67 -7.04 5.32
CA THR A 174 20.25 -7.60 4.03
C THR A 174 19.04 -6.79 3.56
N PRO A 175 19.25 -5.70 2.80
CA PRO A 175 18.13 -4.89 2.33
C PRO A 175 17.27 -5.65 1.33
N LEU A 176 15.98 -5.73 1.63
CA LEU A 176 14.96 -6.22 0.72
C LEU A 176 14.21 -5.03 0.12
N ILE A 177 13.80 -5.14 -1.13
CA ILE A 177 12.99 -4.14 -1.82
C ILE A 177 11.84 -4.83 -2.54
N PRO A 178 10.66 -4.21 -2.64
CA PRO A 178 9.62 -4.75 -3.49
C PRO A 178 10.03 -4.94 -4.96
N GLN A 179 9.24 -5.73 -5.68
CA GLN A 179 9.39 -5.97 -7.11
C GLN A 179 9.39 -4.66 -7.93
N SER A 180 9.92 -4.73 -9.15
CA SER A 180 9.85 -3.61 -10.09
C SER A 180 8.39 -3.26 -10.39
N GLY A 181 8.06 -1.97 -10.44
CA GLY A 181 6.69 -1.48 -10.64
C GLY A 181 5.85 -1.33 -9.36
N SER A 182 6.41 -1.70 -8.20
CA SER A 182 5.83 -1.42 -6.88
C SER A 182 5.77 0.09 -6.60
N GLY A 183 4.62 0.54 -6.10
CA GLY A 183 4.45 1.90 -5.63
C GLY A 183 5.29 2.20 -4.39
N THR A 184 5.29 1.27 -3.43
CA THR A 184 6.13 1.31 -2.22
C THR A 184 7.61 1.43 -2.52
N ARG A 185 8.14 0.65 -3.45
CA ARG A 185 9.53 0.76 -3.90
C ARG A 185 9.83 2.14 -4.46
N SER A 186 9.03 2.62 -5.41
CA SER A 186 9.30 3.89 -6.07
C SER A 186 9.31 5.06 -5.08
N PHE A 187 8.32 5.09 -4.17
CA PHE A 187 8.22 6.11 -3.14
C PHE A 187 9.39 6.03 -2.16
N PHE A 188 9.67 4.84 -1.60
CA PHE A 188 10.75 4.66 -0.65
C PHE A 188 12.12 5.07 -1.21
N LEU A 189 12.47 4.60 -2.42
CA LEU A 189 13.75 4.92 -3.04
C LEU A 189 13.89 6.41 -3.30
N SER A 190 12.82 7.09 -3.71
CA SER A 190 12.79 8.55 -3.84
C SER A 190 13.05 9.25 -2.49
N SER A 191 12.37 8.81 -1.42
CA SER A 191 12.49 9.38 -0.08
C SER A 191 13.90 9.27 0.52
N ILE A 192 14.61 8.17 0.24
CA ILE A 192 16.00 7.99 0.70
C ILE A 192 17.04 8.60 -0.26
N GLY A 193 16.61 9.35 -1.27
CA GLY A 193 17.51 10.09 -2.17
C GLY A 193 18.02 9.29 -3.37
N ASN A 194 17.21 8.37 -3.89
CA ASN A 194 17.41 7.60 -5.13
C ASN A 194 18.78 6.90 -5.21
N PRO A 195 19.06 5.92 -4.33
CA PRO A 195 20.30 5.15 -4.38
C PRO A 195 20.43 4.38 -5.68
N THR A 196 21.66 4.21 -6.14
CA THR A 196 21.98 3.14 -7.10
C THR A 196 22.01 1.82 -6.32
N LEU A 197 21.01 0.97 -6.53
CA LEU A 197 20.89 -0.30 -5.78
C LEU A 197 22.14 -1.16 -5.97
N GLY A 198 22.78 -1.53 -4.86
CA GLY A 198 23.93 -2.41 -4.86
C GLY A 198 23.54 -3.89 -4.95
N SER A 199 24.53 -4.77 -5.15
CA SER A 199 24.31 -6.21 -5.36
C SER A 199 23.83 -6.98 -4.13
N CYS A 200 23.86 -6.38 -2.94
CA CYS A 200 23.33 -6.97 -1.71
C CYS A 200 21.81 -6.85 -1.59
N VAL A 201 21.16 -6.01 -2.41
CA VAL A 201 19.71 -5.80 -2.37
C VAL A 201 18.99 -6.98 -3.01
N GLN A 202 18.04 -7.56 -2.28
CA GLN A 202 17.20 -8.64 -2.78
C GLN A 202 15.76 -8.15 -3.01
N THR A 203 14.98 -8.90 -3.79
CA THR A 203 13.58 -8.58 -4.07
C THR A 203 12.64 -9.38 -3.18
N MET A 204 11.57 -8.75 -2.71
CA MET A 204 10.46 -9.38 -1.99
C MET A 204 9.10 -8.94 -2.55
N GLN A 205 8.02 -9.58 -2.11
CA GLN A 205 6.67 -9.03 -2.33
C GLN A 205 6.39 -7.87 -1.38
N GLU A 206 5.66 -6.87 -1.86
CA GLU A 206 5.23 -5.74 -1.02
C GLU A 206 4.49 -6.25 0.22
N HIS A 207 4.84 -5.69 1.39
CA HIS A 207 4.10 -5.90 2.63
C HIS A 207 3.89 -7.38 3.03
N ASP A 208 4.80 -8.26 2.63
CA ASP A 208 4.90 -9.64 3.11
C ASP A 208 6.10 -9.79 4.05
N GLY A 209 5.85 -9.57 5.35
CA GLY A 209 6.87 -9.65 6.38
C GLY A 209 7.43 -11.06 6.60
N ARG A 210 6.81 -12.11 6.05
CA ARG A 210 7.33 -13.49 6.11
C ARG A 210 8.64 -13.63 5.32
N ALA A 211 8.91 -12.73 4.38
CA ALA A 211 10.18 -12.66 3.65
C ALA A 211 11.37 -12.16 4.48
N LEU A 212 11.13 -11.57 5.67
CA LEU A 212 12.19 -11.14 6.59
C LEU A 212 12.56 -12.33 7.51
N ASP A 213 13.33 -13.26 6.96
CA ASP A 213 13.66 -14.55 7.59
C ASP A 213 15.00 -14.54 8.35
N THR A 214 15.90 -13.60 8.09
CA THR A 214 17.16 -13.41 8.81
C THR A 214 17.18 -12.16 9.68
N ALA A 215 17.99 -12.17 10.75
CA ALA A 215 18.13 -11.04 11.66
C ALA A 215 18.58 -9.73 10.97
N GLY A 216 19.20 -9.84 9.79
CA GLY A 216 19.68 -8.71 9.00
C GLY A 216 18.64 -8.06 8.10
N ASP A 217 17.49 -8.71 7.90
CA ASP A 217 16.56 -8.28 6.86
C ASP A 217 15.83 -7.00 7.26
N LEU A 218 15.68 -6.12 6.27
CA LEU A 218 14.93 -4.90 6.39
C LEU A 218 14.26 -4.54 5.07
N ALA A 219 13.06 -3.97 5.13
CA ALA A 219 12.29 -3.59 3.95
C ALA A 219 11.40 -2.38 4.22
N PRO A 220 11.05 -1.56 3.21
CA PRO A 220 9.97 -0.60 3.35
C PRO A 220 8.63 -1.31 3.54
N TYR A 221 7.80 -0.79 4.43
CA TYR A 221 6.52 -1.40 4.80
C TYR A 221 5.47 -0.32 5.07
N SER A 222 4.27 -0.48 4.51
CA SER A 222 3.13 0.40 4.76
C SER A 222 2.61 0.20 6.18
N VAL A 223 2.47 1.29 6.91
CA VAL A 223 1.91 1.26 8.26
C VAL A 223 0.45 0.82 8.21
N ALA A 224 -0.31 1.24 7.19
CA ALA A 224 -1.71 0.84 7.02
C ALA A 224 -1.85 -0.68 6.79
N LYS A 225 -1.01 -1.26 5.92
CA LYS A 225 -0.99 -2.72 5.71
C LYS A 225 -0.58 -3.47 6.97
N TYR A 226 0.46 -3.00 7.67
CA TYR A 226 0.88 -3.59 8.95
C TYR A 226 -0.25 -3.56 9.99
N ALA A 227 -0.94 -2.43 10.13
CA ALA A 227 -2.06 -2.28 11.05
C ALA A 227 -3.23 -3.19 10.69
N SER A 228 -3.58 -3.29 9.40
CA SER A 228 -4.65 -4.17 8.91
C SER A 228 -4.34 -5.65 9.15
N GLN A 229 -3.09 -6.07 8.91
CA GLN A 229 -2.62 -7.45 9.14
C GLN A 229 -2.66 -7.80 10.63
N THR A 230 -1.98 -6.98 11.45
CA THR A 230 -1.88 -7.23 12.91
C THR A 230 -3.19 -7.02 13.65
N GLY A 231 -4.09 -6.19 13.10
CA GLY A 231 -5.45 -5.96 13.59
C GLY A 231 -6.44 -7.06 13.19
N GLY A 232 -6.04 -7.99 12.30
CA GLY A 232 -6.88 -9.10 11.85
C GLY A 232 -8.00 -8.70 10.88
N LEU A 233 -7.89 -7.54 10.20
CA LEU A 233 -8.81 -7.14 9.14
C LEU A 233 -8.51 -7.85 7.82
N ILE A 234 -7.24 -8.20 7.61
CA ILE A 234 -6.75 -8.91 6.43
C ILE A 234 -5.87 -10.10 6.82
N PRO A 235 -5.59 -11.04 5.91
CA PRO A 235 -4.70 -12.16 6.20
C PRO A 235 -3.36 -11.67 6.74
N ASP A 236 -2.94 -12.27 7.84
CA ASP A 236 -1.75 -11.81 8.53
C ASP A 236 -0.47 -12.38 7.90
N ASN A 237 0.13 -11.56 7.04
CA ASN A 237 1.44 -11.82 6.43
C ASN A 237 2.57 -10.98 7.04
N HIS A 238 2.37 -10.31 8.19
CA HIS A 238 3.45 -9.50 8.80
C HIS A 238 4.60 -10.35 9.34
N GLY A 239 4.38 -11.66 9.54
CA GLY A 239 5.40 -12.57 10.03
C GLY A 239 5.91 -12.19 11.41
N ALA A 240 7.23 -12.16 11.59
CA ALA A 240 7.86 -11.75 12.87
C ALA A 240 8.30 -10.28 12.86
N THR A 241 7.75 -9.46 11.97
CA THR A 241 8.26 -8.11 11.74
C THR A 241 7.71 -7.07 12.70
N VAL A 242 8.53 -6.06 12.98
CA VAL A 242 8.17 -4.85 13.69
C VAL A 242 8.59 -3.63 12.86
N LEU A 243 7.90 -2.52 13.04
CA LEU A 243 8.18 -1.28 12.30
C LEU A 243 9.12 -0.36 13.09
N ASN A 244 10.22 0.00 12.46
CA ASN A 244 11.18 0.98 12.95
C ASN A 244 10.89 2.38 12.39
N THR A 245 11.29 3.41 13.14
CA THR A 245 11.15 4.81 12.72
C THR A 245 12.23 5.21 11.73
N ILE A 246 11.91 6.23 10.93
CA ILE A 246 12.84 6.88 10.00
C ILE A 246 12.89 8.36 10.38
N ASN A 247 14.09 8.90 10.61
CA ASN A 247 14.33 10.26 11.10
C ASN A 247 13.49 10.64 12.34
N GLY A 248 13.17 9.66 13.20
CA GLY A 248 12.33 9.84 14.38
C GLY A 248 10.82 9.75 14.13
N GLY A 249 10.37 9.42 12.91
CA GLY A 249 8.96 9.28 12.55
C GLY A 249 8.74 8.29 11.39
N GLU A 250 8.02 8.75 10.37
CA GLU A 250 7.63 8.01 9.16
C GLU A 250 7.65 8.92 7.93
N TYR A 251 7.70 8.32 6.74
CA TYR A 251 7.31 9.05 5.54
C TYR A 251 5.79 9.08 5.38
N SER A 252 5.28 10.07 4.66
CA SER A 252 3.87 10.22 4.34
C SER A 252 3.68 10.35 2.84
N ARG A 253 2.66 9.69 2.30
CA ARG A 253 2.25 9.81 0.89
C ARG A 253 0.74 9.79 0.80
N ASP A 254 0.21 10.46 -0.21
CA ASP A 254 -1.17 10.22 -0.64
C ASP A 254 -1.22 8.98 -1.54
N VAL A 255 -2.38 8.35 -1.57
CA VAL A 255 -2.68 7.22 -2.43
C VAL A 255 -3.90 7.52 -3.29
N TYR A 256 -3.93 6.93 -4.48
CA TYR A 256 -4.78 7.40 -5.57
C TYR A 256 -5.63 6.27 -6.17
N ASN A 257 -6.85 6.62 -6.54
CA ASN A 257 -7.59 5.93 -7.58
C ASN A 257 -7.35 6.69 -8.89
N VAL A 258 -6.84 6.00 -9.90
CA VAL A 258 -6.44 6.58 -11.18
C VAL A 258 -7.46 6.16 -12.23
N VAL A 259 -8.02 7.13 -12.96
CA VAL A 259 -9.07 6.91 -13.98
C VAL A 259 -8.68 7.57 -15.28
N GLU A 260 -9.28 7.15 -16.39
CA GLU A 260 -9.18 7.89 -17.66
C GLU A 260 -9.79 9.29 -17.51
N THR A 261 -9.04 10.34 -17.84
CA THR A 261 -9.49 11.74 -17.72
C THR A 261 -10.77 12.00 -18.51
N ALA A 262 -10.89 11.40 -19.71
CA ALA A 262 -12.07 11.54 -20.56
C ALA A 262 -13.35 10.94 -19.92
N ARG A 263 -13.21 10.06 -18.93
CA ARG A 263 -14.31 9.40 -18.22
C ARG A 263 -14.69 10.06 -16.90
N LEU A 264 -14.11 11.19 -16.52
CA LEU A 264 -14.51 11.90 -15.30
C LEU A 264 -16.00 12.33 -15.26
N GLY A 265 -16.65 12.43 -16.43
CA GLY A 265 -18.09 12.71 -16.54
C GLY A 265 -19.00 11.48 -16.51
N ASP A 266 -18.43 10.26 -16.48
CA ASP A 266 -19.18 9.02 -16.28
C ASP A 266 -19.83 9.06 -14.88
N ALA A 267 -21.13 8.78 -14.81
CA ALA A 267 -21.90 8.96 -13.58
C ALA A 267 -21.41 8.05 -12.44
N ASP A 268 -21.02 6.81 -12.76
CA ASP A 268 -20.58 5.85 -11.75
C ASP A 268 -19.17 6.21 -11.27
N ILE A 269 -18.26 6.62 -12.16
CA ILE A 269 -16.92 7.11 -11.77
C ILE A 269 -17.03 8.39 -10.94
N ALA A 270 -17.84 9.35 -11.37
CA ALA A 270 -17.98 10.63 -10.71
C ALA A 270 -18.54 10.47 -9.28
N ASP A 271 -19.62 9.70 -9.13
CA ASP A 271 -20.25 9.44 -7.84
C ASP A 271 -19.34 8.63 -6.90
N THR A 272 -18.50 7.75 -7.46
CA THR A 272 -17.58 6.93 -6.66
C THR A 272 -16.36 7.70 -6.17
N PHE A 273 -15.70 8.47 -7.05
CA PHE A 273 -14.36 9.00 -6.78
C PHE A 273 -14.25 10.53 -6.84
N VAL A 274 -15.12 11.25 -7.56
CA VAL A 274 -14.88 12.65 -7.91
C VAL A 274 -15.49 13.61 -6.90
N GLY A 275 -14.64 14.47 -6.35
CA GLY A 275 -14.99 15.50 -5.38
C GLY A 275 -15.08 15.00 -3.94
N PRO A 276 -15.13 15.94 -2.97
CA PRO A 276 -15.15 15.61 -1.55
C PRO A 276 -16.42 14.88 -1.11
N ASP A 277 -17.52 15.03 -1.87
CA ASP A 277 -18.80 14.38 -1.60
C ASP A 277 -18.91 12.98 -2.25
N SER A 278 -17.87 12.51 -2.94
CA SER A 278 -17.86 11.17 -3.53
C SER A 278 -17.96 10.07 -2.48
N LYS A 279 -18.53 8.92 -2.86
CA LYS A 279 -18.76 7.79 -1.94
C LYS A 279 -17.49 7.34 -1.22
N VAL A 280 -16.36 7.27 -1.93
CA VAL A 280 -15.06 6.90 -1.33
C VAL A 280 -14.62 7.95 -0.32
N CYS A 281 -14.76 9.24 -0.62
CA CYS A 281 -14.36 10.30 0.31
C CYS A 281 -15.25 10.42 1.54
N GLN A 282 -16.52 10.01 1.42
CA GLN A 282 -17.47 10.01 2.54
C GLN A 282 -17.29 8.79 3.46
N ASP A 283 -16.77 7.66 2.97
CA ASP A 283 -16.50 6.48 3.79
C ASP A 283 -15.14 6.54 4.50
N THR A 284 -14.96 7.59 5.31
CA THR A 284 -13.74 7.78 6.11
C THR A 284 -13.57 6.69 7.16
N ALA A 285 -14.66 6.06 7.62
CA ALA A 285 -14.62 5.01 8.63
C ALA A 285 -13.85 3.80 8.10
N THR A 286 -14.23 3.29 6.92
CA THR A 286 -13.53 2.19 6.26
C THR A 286 -12.07 2.56 5.99
N ILE A 287 -11.79 3.76 5.47
CA ILE A 287 -10.40 4.22 5.25
C ILE A 287 -9.57 4.14 6.54
N THR A 288 -10.11 4.63 7.66
CA THR A 288 -9.39 4.62 8.94
C THR A 288 -9.29 3.24 9.58
N ASP A 289 -10.29 2.38 9.40
CA ASP A 289 -10.27 1.01 9.93
C ASP A 289 -9.10 0.22 9.32
N TYR A 290 -8.84 0.41 8.02
CA TYR A 290 -7.68 -0.18 7.32
C TYR A 290 -6.34 0.55 7.61
N GLY A 291 -6.31 1.47 8.57
CA GLY A 291 -5.09 2.12 9.04
C GLY A 291 -4.57 3.27 8.18
N PHE A 292 -5.36 3.73 7.19
CA PHE A 292 -5.03 4.92 6.40
C PHE A 292 -5.49 6.20 7.09
N GLY A 293 -4.85 7.32 6.77
CA GLY A 293 -5.31 8.65 7.16
C GLY A 293 -6.19 9.28 6.09
N THR A 294 -7.10 10.18 6.48
CA THR A 294 -7.85 11.02 5.53
C THR A 294 -6.96 12.10 4.90
N VAL A 295 -7.29 12.52 3.68
CA VAL A 295 -6.64 13.64 2.97
C VAL A 295 -7.62 14.79 2.74
N THR A 296 -7.12 16.03 2.76
CA THR A 296 -7.97 17.23 2.67
C THR A 296 -8.50 17.49 1.27
N ASP A 297 -7.80 17.00 0.26
CA ASP A 297 -8.10 17.11 -1.17
C ASP A 297 -8.71 15.82 -1.73
N CYS A 298 -9.31 14.99 -0.87
CA CYS A 298 -9.97 13.76 -1.30
C CYS A 298 -10.94 14.03 -2.46
N GLY A 299 -10.80 13.23 -3.53
CA GLY A 299 -11.63 13.35 -4.72
C GLY A 299 -11.20 14.44 -5.70
N SER A 300 -10.10 15.16 -5.44
CA SER A 300 -9.59 16.17 -6.37
C SER A 300 -9.22 15.59 -7.72
N THR A 301 -9.53 16.31 -8.80
CA THR A 301 -9.19 15.95 -10.18
C THR A 301 -8.13 16.89 -10.76
N GLU A 302 -7.40 17.63 -9.91
CA GLU A 302 -6.41 18.61 -10.36
C GLU A 302 -5.11 17.96 -10.87
N ILE A 303 -4.88 16.69 -10.53
CA ILE A 303 -3.67 15.95 -10.90
C ILE A 303 -3.96 15.11 -12.14
N THR A 304 -3.50 15.56 -13.30
CA THR A 304 -3.54 14.81 -14.55
C THR A 304 -2.15 14.40 -14.99
N GLY A 305 -2.07 13.31 -15.76
CA GLY A 305 -0.79 12.75 -16.14
C GLY A 305 -0.86 11.42 -16.86
N GLU A 306 0.27 11.01 -17.41
CA GLU A 306 0.51 9.79 -18.18
C GLU A 306 -0.28 9.66 -19.49
N SER A 307 0.28 8.84 -20.39
CA SER A 307 -0.20 8.44 -21.71
C SER A 307 0.29 7.03 -21.98
#